data_AF-A0A354BMD1-F1
#
_entry.id   AF-A0A354BMD1-F1
#
_cell.length_a   1.000
_cell.length_b   1.000
_cell.length_c   1.000
_cell.angle_alpha   90.00
_cell.angle_beta   90.00
_cell.angle_gamma   90.00
#
_symmetry.space_group_name_H-M   'P 1'
#
loop_
_entity.id
_entity.type
_entity.pdbx_description
1 polymer ?
#
loop_
_entity_poly.entity_id
_entity_poly.type
_entity_poly.pdbx_seq_one_letter_code
_entity_poly.pdbx_strand_id
1 'polypeptide(L)'
;MKVASLLFLIAWSFITTNCASIEPKQSLQTVSSVDLSRYAGTWYEIARLPMWFQRHCIDSRAAYTIRPDGTVGVHNECLTDRGTVDQADGVATVVDRTSNAKLMVTFDNFFARLVGPSREGNYWIL
;
A
#
# COMPACT_ATOMS: atom_id res chain seq x y z
N MET A 1 43.23 -10.43 -26.13
CA MET A 1 42.16 -9.41 -26.20
C MET A 1 40.89 -9.86 -26.94
N LYS A 2 40.91 -10.83 -27.87
CA LYS A 2 39.70 -11.25 -28.62
C LYS A 2 38.78 -12.23 -27.86
N VAL A 3 39.31 -13.00 -26.90
CA VAL A 3 38.54 -14.02 -26.16
C VAL A 3 37.66 -13.41 -25.05
N ALA A 4 38.14 -12.35 -24.39
CA ALA A 4 37.39 -11.61 -23.37
C ALA A 4 36.16 -10.88 -23.97
N SER A 5 36.26 -10.41 -25.21
CA SER A 5 35.15 -9.75 -25.92
C SER A 5 34.05 -10.73 -26.34
N LEU A 6 34.39 -12.00 -26.60
CA LEU A 6 33.40 -13.04 -26.94
C LEU A 6 32.60 -13.50 -25.71
N LEU A 7 33.24 -13.59 -24.53
CA LEU A 7 32.59 -13.98 -23.28
C LEU A 7 31.58 -12.92 -22.79
N PHE A 8 31.83 -11.64 -23.07
CA PHE A 8 30.90 -10.55 -22.77
C PHE A 8 29.62 -10.58 -23.63
N LEU A 9 29.72 -11.04 -24.89
CA LEU A 9 28.57 -11.13 -25.80
C LEU A 9 27.66 -12.33 -25.48
N ILE A 10 28.22 -13.42 -24.96
CA ILE A 10 27.45 -14.59 -24.53
C ILE A 10 26.69 -14.30 -23.22
N ALA A 11 27.28 -13.51 -22.31
CA ALA A 11 26.62 -13.10 -21.07
C ALA A 11 25.42 -12.15 -21.29
N TRP A 12 25.43 -11.35 -22.36
CA TRP A 12 24.30 -10.46 -22.69
C TRP A 12 23.10 -11.22 -23.29
N SER A 13 23.33 -12.36 -23.95
CA SER A 13 22.26 -13.16 -24.57
C SER A 13 21.43 -13.98 -23.57
N PHE A 14 21.82 -14.05 -22.30
CA PHE A 14 21.05 -14.76 -21.26
C PHE A 14 20.01 -13.88 -20.53
N ILE A 15 19.90 -12.58 -20.85
CA ILE A 15 18.96 -11.67 -20.17
C ILE A 15 17.61 -11.57 -20.91
N THR A 16 17.49 -12.06 -22.14
CA THR A 16 16.30 -11.85 -22.98
C THR A 16 15.51 -13.12 -23.25
N THR A 17 15.06 -13.84 -22.23
CA THR A 17 13.97 -14.83 -22.41
C THR A 17 13.30 -15.12 -21.06
N ASN A 18 12.57 -14.15 -20.54
CA ASN A 18 11.43 -14.48 -19.67
C ASN A 18 10.32 -13.44 -19.86
N CYS A 19 9.71 -13.45 -21.04
CA CYS A 19 8.41 -12.80 -21.22
C CYS A 19 7.36 -13.76 -20.65
N ALA A 20 7.34 -13.90 -19.32
CA ALA A 20 6.20 -14.52 -18.65
C ALA A 20 5.05 -13.51 -18.76
N SER A 21 4.02 -13.86 -19.52
CA SER A 21 2.77 -13.11 -19.56
C SER A 21 2.25 -12.99 -18.13
N ILE A 22 2.29 -11.79 -17.56
CA ILE A 22 1.61 -11.52 -16.29
C ILE A 22 0.12 -11.62 -16.61
N GLU A 23 -0.53 -12.73 -16.24
CA GLU A 23 -1.99 -12.81 -16.31
C GLU A 23 -2.56 -11.60 -15.54
N PRO A 24 -3.51 -10.85 -16.12
CA PRO A 24 -4.15 -9.76 -15.42
C PRO A 24 -4.78 -10.32 -14.15
N LYS A 25 -4.18 -9.99 -13.00
CA LYS A 25 -4.71 -10.43 -11.71
C LYS A 25 -6.13 -9.90 -11.60
N GLN A 26 -7.10 -10.80 -11.42
CA GLN A 26 -8.50 -10.43 -11.27
C GLN A 26 -8.63 -9.36 -10.18
N SER A 27 -9.29 -8.25 -10.49
CA SER A 27 -9.44 -7.14 -9.55
C SER A 27 -10.21 -7.61 -8.32
N LEU A 28 -9.71 -7.29 -7.13
CA LEU A 28 -10.43 -7.56 -5.89
C LEU A 28 -11.78 -6.84 -5.92
N GLN A 29 -12.85 -7.58 -5.65
CA GLN A 29 -14.18 -7.01 -5.56
C GLN A 29 -14.31 -6.23 -4.25
N THR A 30 -14.70 -4.96 -4.33
CA THR A 30 -15.00 -4.11 -3.18
C THR A 30 -16.46 -4.19 -2.78
N VAL A 31 -16.80 -3.67 -1.60
CA VAL A 31 -18.20 -3.36 -1.27
C VAL A 31 -18.81 -2.44 -2.32
N SER A 32 -20.14 -2.50 -2.48
CA SER A 32 -20.87 -1.70 -3.47
C SER A 32 -20.82 -0.20 -3.18
N SER A 33 -20.81 0.20 -1.91
CA SER A 33 -20.68 1.59 -1.50
C SER A 33 -20.21 1.72 -0.05
N VAL A 34 -19.43 2.75 0.24
CA VAL A 34 -18.96 3.14 1.57
C VAL A 34 -19.44 4.55 1.91
N ASP A 35 -20.10 4.66 3.06
CA ASP A 35 -20.29 5.94 3.74
C ASP A 35 -19.05 6.22 4.59
N LEU A 36 -18.18 7.11 4.11
CA LEU A 36 -16.92 7.44 4.77
C LEU A 36 -17.12 8.07 6.15
N SER A 37 -18.23 8.76 6.38
CA SER A 37 -18.53 9.36 7.69
C SER A 37 -18.81 8.28 8.73
N ARG A 38 -19.44 7.18 8.31
CA ARG A 38 -19.66 5.99 9.17
C ARG A 38 -18.42 5.10 9.27
N TYR A 39 -17.56 5.12 8.27
CA TYR A 39 -16.30 4.39 8.26
C TYR A 39 -15.24 5.05 9.17
N ALA A 40 -15.35 6.37 9.37
CA ALA A 40 -14.49 7.12 10.28
C ALA A 40 -14.57 6.58 11.72
N GLY A 41 -13.50 6.78 12.48
CA GLY A 41 -13.33 6.26 13.83
C GLY A 41 -12.15 5.30 13.94
N THR A 42 -12.09 4.57 15.05
CA THR A 42 -11.00 3.64 15.36
C THR A 42 -11.36 2.22 14.97
N TRP A 43 -10.50 1.60 14.19
CA TRP A 43 -10.54 0.20 13.81
C TRP A 43 -9.41 -0.54 14.49
N TYR A 44 -9.71 -1.71 15.04
CA TYR A 44 -8.72 -2.63 15.58
C TYR A 44 -8.38 -3.67 14.53
N GLU A 45 -7.09 -3.88 14.34
CA GLU A 45 -6.63 -4.82 13.34
C GLU A 45 -6.67 -6.25 13.91
N ILE A 46 -7.61 -7.06 13.42
CA ILE A 46 -7.81 -8.42 13.91
C ILE A 46 -6.85 -9.42 13.23
N ALA A 47 -6.50 -9.16 11.96
CA ALA A 47 -5.60 -9.99 11.18
C ALA A 47 -4.94 -9.18 10.06
N ARG A 48 -3.74 -9.62 9.64
CA ARG A 48 -2.99 -9.06 8.52
C ARG A 48 -2.26 -10.13 7.73
N LEU A 49 -1.93 -9.82 6.49
CA LEU A 49 -0.86 -10.52 5.77
C LEU A 49 0.50 -10.13 6.37
N PRO A 50 1.50 -11.02 6.33
CA PRO A 50 2.81 -10.73 6.90
C PRO A 50 3.51 -9.61 6.13
N MET A 51 3.45 -8.39 6.68
CA MET A 51 4.11 -7.20 6.14
C MET A 51 5.35 -6.85 6.98
N TRP A 52 6.49 -6.67 6.33
CA TRP A 52 7.77 -6.46 7.01
C TRP A 52 7.75 -5.23 7.94
N PHE A 53 7.04 -4.16 7.58
CA PHE A 53 6.97 -2.91 8.37
C PHE A 53 6.12 -3.07 9.65
N GLN A 54 5.36 -4.15 9.76
CA GLN A 54 4.40 -4.39 10.83
C GLN A 54 4.75 -5.63 11.66
N ARG A 55 5.90 -6.28 11.38
CA ARG A 55 6.31 -7.58 11.93
C ARG A 55 6.52 -7.62 13.45
N HIS A 56 6.68 -6.46 14.09
CA HIS A 56 6.88 -6.34 15.54
C HIS A 56 5.64 -5.82 16.26
N CYS A 57 4.56 -5.49 15.55
CA CYS A 57 3.34 -4.97 16.15
C CYS A 57 2.49 -6.08 16.77
N ILE A 58 1.97 -5.85 17.98
CA ILE A 58 1.12 -6.80 18.73
C ILE A 58 -0.31 -6.30 18.96
N ASP A 59 -0.50 -4.99 19.14
CA ASP A 59 -1.81 -4.37 19.34
C ASP A 59 -1.90 -3.20 18.38
N SER A 60 -2.52 -3.41 17.22
CA SER A 60 -2.59 -2.42 16.14
C SER A 60 -3.98 -1.84 15.97
N ARG A 61 -4.02 -0.54 15.73
CA ARG A 61 -5.23 0.21 15.42
C ARG A 61 -4.99 1.21 14.30
N ALA A 62 -6.07 1.54 13.61
CA ALA A 62 -6.13 2.60 12.63
C ALA A 62 -7.24 3.58 13.02
N ALA A 63 -6.93 4.87 13.08
CA ALA A 63 -7.90 5.93 13.27
C ALA A 63 -8.11 6.68 11.95
N TYR A 64 -9.38 6.75 11.51
CA TYR A 64 -9.79 7.45 10.31
C TYR A 64 -10.58 8.72 10.65
N THR A 65 -10.18 9.85 10.08
CA THR A 65 -10.81 11.16 10.36
C THR A 65 -11.20 11.85 9.07
N ILE A 66 -12.44 12.33 8.98
CA ILE A 66 -12.87 13.16 7.84
C ILE A 66 -12.25 14.56 7.96
N ARG A 67 -11.51 14.98 6.93
CA ARG A 67 -10.88 16.30 6.87
C ARG A 67 -11.77 17.33 6.18
N PRO A 68 -11.59 18.64 6.45
CA PRO A 68 -12.38 19.70 5.80
C PRO A 68 -12.26 19.76 4.28
N ASP A 69 -11.15 19.27 3.72
CA ASP A 69 -10.91 19.20 2.28
C ASP A 69 -11.56 17.96 1.60
N GLY A 70 -12.30 17.16 2.36
CA GLY A 70 -12.96 15.95 1.89
C GLY A 70 -12.05 14.73 1.79
N THR A 71 -10.78 14.82 2.20
CA THR A 71 -9.89 13.65 2.34
C THR A 71 -10.11 12.93 3.67
N VAL A 72 -9.55 11.73 3.80
CA VAL A 72 -9.57 10.96 5.04
C VAL A 72 -8.16 10.96 5.63
N GLY A 73 -8.02 11.40 6.88
CA GLY A 73 -6.80 11.20 7.65
C GLY A 73 -6.67 9.76 8.09
N VAL A 74 -5.46 9.23 7.99
CA VAL A 74 -5.12 7.86 8.41
C VAL A 74 -4.03 7.95 9.45
N HIS A 75 -4.30 7.45 10.65
CA HIS A 75 -3.30 7.30 11.70
C HIS A 75 -3.24 5.84 12.13
N ASN A 76 -2.16 5.16 11.77
CA ASN A 76 -1.91 3.80 12.20
C ASN A 76 -0.98 3.83 13.41
N GLU A 77 -1.29 3.05 14.44
CA GLU A 77 -0.47 2.92 15.64
C GLU A 77 -0.42 1.46 16.08
N CYS A 78 0.70 1.03 16.65
CA CYS A 78 0.78 -0.22 17.36
C CYS A 78 1.69 -0.19 18.60
N LEU A 79 1.36 -1.02 19.59
CA LEU A 79 2.35 -1.47 20.57
C LEU A 79 3.24 -2.52 19.92
N THR A 80 4.56 -2.42 20.13
CA THR A 80 5.53 -3.40 19.64
C THR A 80 5.80 -4.50 20.65
N ASP A 81 6.37 -5.62 20.20
CA ASP A 81 6.91 -6.70 21.03
C ASP A 81 8.00 -6.25 22.04
N ARG A 82 8.51 -5.02 21.91
CA ARG A 82 9.45 -4.38 22.85
C ARG A 82 8.79 -3.39 23.80
N GLY A 83 7.48 -3.26 23.77
CA GLY A 83 6.73 -2.33 24.60
C GLY A 83 6.85 -0.86 24.17
N THR A 84 7.32 -0.59 22.95
CA THR A 84 7.34 0.77 22.37
C THR A 84 6.13 1.00 21.49
N VAL A 85 5.80 2.25 21.21
CA VAL A 85 4.79 2.60 20.21
C VAL A 85 5.46 2.83 18.86
N ASP A 86 4.90 2.25 17.81
CA ASP A 86 5.23 2.56 16.41
C ASP A 86 3.98 3.16 15.72
N GLN A 87 4.17 4.16 14.88
CA GLN A 87 3.07 4.92 14.28
C GLN A 87 3.38 5.41 12.87
N ALA A 88 2.33 5.57 12.07
CA ALA A 88 2.40 6.11 10.72
C ALA A 88 1.17 6.95 10.38
N ASP A 89 1.41 8.20 9.99
CA ASP A 89 0.38 9.14 9.55
C ASP A 89 0.30 9.24 8.04
N GLY A 90 -0.91 9.45 7.54
CA GLY A 90 -1.17 9.56 6.11
C GLY A 90 -2.48 10.27 5.74
N VAL A 91 -2.68 10.33 4.44
CA VAL A 91 -3.87 10.91 3.79
C VAL A 91 -4.41 9.92 2.77
N ALA A 92 -5.70 9.64 2.83
CA ALA A 92 -6.42 8.87 1.84
C ALA A 92 -7.36 9.77 1.03
N THR A 93 -7.28 9.66 -0.29
CA THR A 93 -8.15 10.35 -1.24
C THR A 93 -8.98 9.33 -2.00
N VAL A 94 -10.29 9.56 -2.14
CA VAL A 94 -11.18 8.69 -2.93
C VAL A 94 -10.80 8.74 -4.41
N VAL A 95 -10.54 7.57 -5.00
CA VAL A 95 -10.28 7.45 -6.45
C VAL A 95 -11.49 6.91 -7.21
N ASP A 96 -12.32 6.07 -6.59
CA ASP A 96 -13.62 5.68 -7.14
C ASP A 96 -14.75 6.45 -6.45
N ARG A 97 -15.25 7.49 -7.11
CA ARG A 97 -16.34 8.32 -6.59
C ARG A 97 -17.74 7.68 -6.70
N THR A 98 -17.85 6.53 -7.36
CA THR A 98 -19.12 5.81 -7.49
C THR A 98 -19.41 5.03 -6.21
N SER A 99 -18.43 4.24 -5.73
CA SER A 99 -18.57 3.42 -4.53
C SER A 99 -17.95 4.04 -3.27
N ASN A 100 -16.96 4.93 -3.41
CA ASN A 100 -16.04 5.35 -2.34
C ASN A 100 -15.22 4.22 -1.70
N ALA A 101 -15.25 3.00 -2.27
CA ALA A 101 -14.58 1.84 -1.70
C ALA A 101 -13.12 1.68 -2.13
N LYS A 102 -12.66 2.51 -3.08
CA LYS A 102 -11.26 2.52 -3.54
C LYS A 102 -10.62 3.87 -3.24
N LEU A 103 -9.50 3.84 -2.53
CA LEU A 103 -8.76 5.01 -2.09
C LEU A 103 -7.29 4.97 -2.52
N MET A 104 -6.68 6.14 -2.60
CA MET A 104 -5.24 6.35 -2.71
C MET A 104 -4.73 6.87 -1.37
N VAL A 105 -4.01 6.02 -0.63
CA VAL A 105 -3.37 6.32 0.64
C VAL A 105 -1.91 6.70 0.43
N THR A 106 -1.51 7.83 0.99
CA THR A 106 -0.13 8.33 1.00
C THR A 106 0.30 8.55 2.44
N PHE A 107 1.36 7.88 2.87
CA PHE A 107 1.94 8.06 4.21
C PHE A 107 3.03 9.12 4.20
N ASP A 108 3.20 9.85 5.30
CA ASP A 108 4.27 10.83 5.47
C ASP A 108 5.59 10.12 5.78
N ASN A 109 6.18 9.53 4.76
CA ASN A 109 7.49 8.89 4.85
C ASN A 109 8.35 9.18 3.61
N PHE A 110 9.65 8.94 3.76
CA PHE A 110 10.64 9.19 2.71
C PHE A 110 10.31 8.48 1.39
N PHE A 111 9.81 7.24 1.44
CA PHE A 111 9.47 6.46 0.25
C PHE A 111 8.31 7.08 -0.54
N ALA A 112 7.25 7.52 0.15
CA ALA A 112 6.12 8.18 -0.49
C ALA A 112 6.54 9.48 -1.19
N ARG A 113 7.51 10.21 -0.61
CA ARG A 113 8.08 11.44 -1.22
C ARG A 113 8.91 11.15 -2.48
N LEU A 114 9.56 9.99 -2.55
CA LEU A 114 10.43 9.62 -3.67
C LEU A 114 9.67 9.04 -4.87
N VAL A 115 8.69 8.17 -4.62
CA VAL A 115 7.98 7.41 -5.67
C VAL A 115 6.69 8.11 -6.12
N GLY A 116 6.14 8.98 -5.25
CA GLY A 116 4.85 9.60 -5.47
C GLY A 116 3.67 8.63 -5.28
N PRO A 117 2.45 9.15 -5.14
CA PRO A 117 1.28 8.32 -4.83
C PRO A 117 0.71 7.64 -6.07
N SER A 118 0.14 6.43 -5.88
CA SER A 118 -0.50 5.67 -6.95
C SER A 118 -1.85 6.28 -7.34
N ARG A 119 -1.97 6.80 -8.57
CA ARG A 119 -3.22 7.38 -9.08
C ARG A 119 -4.35 6.37 -9.24
N GLU A 120 -4.03 5.09 -9.39
CA GLU A 120 -5.02 4.02 -9.54
C GLU A 120 -5.69 3.64 -8.22
N GLY A 121 -5.17 4.13 -7.08
CA GLY A 121 -5.56 3.68 -5.74
C GLY A 121 -4.78 2.45 -5.31
N ASN A 122 -4.49 2.38 -4.01
CA ASN A 122 -3.70 1.34 -3.37
C ASN A 122 -4.39 0.79 -2.11
N TYR A 123 -5.66 1.15 -1.91
CA TYR A 123 -6.46 0.74 -0.77
C TYR A 123 -7.88 0.41 -1.23
N TRP A 124 -8.41 -0.72 -0.76
CA TRP A 124 -9.71 -1.27 -1.12
C TRP A 124 -10.47 -1.63 0.15
N ILE A 125 -11.73 -1.22 0.22
CA ILE A 125 -12.68 -1.64 1.26
C ILE A 125 -13.50 -2.79 0.65
N LEU A 126 -13.32 -4.00 1.20
CA LEU A 126 -13.87 -5.25 0.68
C LEU A 126 -15.22 -5.59 1.32
#